data_AF-A0A6T7HPF4-F1
#
_entry.id   AF-A0A6T7HPF4-F1
#
_cell.length_a   1.000
_cell.length_b   1.000
_cell.length_c   1.000
_cell.angle_alpha   90.00
_cell.angle_beta   90.00
_cell.angle_gamma   90.00
#
_symmetry.space_group_name_H-M   'P 1'
#
loop_
_entity.id
_entity.type
_entity.pdbx_description
1 polymer ?
#
loop_
_entity_poly.entity_id
_entity_poly.type
_entity_poly.pdbx_seq_one_letter_code
_entity_poly.pdbx_strand_id
1 'polypeptide(L)'
;DPAAVKNQFNWIIHLYAQRIDLPNHVAGSWYSTHEVQFTSPKEASITSQITHVWAHAMEDSNIQFELKHKKGDGSGETTAPKTTATVTGSTAAVLAKSIVAQIHTWEVDQCLETRMARLYENCPDMLKELRRIMPITRTRMNWSLATHQVAQQMKATANSAKP
;
A
#
# COMPACT_ATOMS: atom_id res chain seq x y z
N ASP A 1 -33.62 37.27 -2.71
CA ASP A 1 -32.37 37.98 -3.04
C ASP A 1 -31.45 37.01 -3.79
N PRO A 2 -31.23 37.18 -5.10
CA PRO A 2 -30.53 36.21 -5.95
C PRO A 2 -29.02 36.45 -6.00
N ALA A 3 -28.40 36.72 -4.84
CA ALA A 3 -26.99 37.09 -4.74
C ALA A 3 -26.22 36.17 -3.78
N ALA A 4 -26.05 34.91 -4.18
CA ALA A 4 -24.97 34.09 -3.64
C ALA A 4 -24.49 33.14 -4.74
N VAL A 5 -23.88 33.71 -5.79
CA VAL A 5 -22.85 32.97 -6.53
C VAL A 5 -21.72 32.77 -5.53
N LYS A 6 -21.84 31.72 -4.71
CA LYS A 6 -20.73 31.21 -3.90
C LYS A 6 -19.68 30.83 -4.91
N ASN A 7 -18.62 31.63 -5.02
CA ASN A 7 -17.43 31.21 -5.73
C ASN A 7 -16.87 30.01 -4.97
N GLN A 8 -17.35 28.83 -5.37
CA GLN A 8 -16.96 27.55 -4.82
C GLN A 8 -15.61 27.24 -5.46
N PHE A 9 -14.55 27.78 -4.85
CA PHE A 9 -13.20 27.47 -5.29
C PHE A 9 -12.90 26.03 -4.88
N ASN A 10 -12.45 25.24 -5.85
CA ASN A 10 -11.89 23.92 -5.61
C ASN A 10 -10.39 24.01 -5.86
N TRP A 11 -9.58 23.66 -4.86
CA TRP A 11 -8.14 23.55 -5.01
C TRP A 11 -7.76 22.08 -5.07
N ILE A 12 -6.84 21.78 -5.97
CA ILE A 12 -6.24 20.46 -6.07
C ILE A 12 -4.78 20.62 -5.70
N ILE A 13 -4.38 19.98 -4.62
CA ILE A 13 -3.01 19.98 -4.11
C ILE A 13 -2.39 18.65 -4.49
N HIS A 14 -1.29 18.71 -5.23
CA HIS A 14 -0.49 17.53 -5.55
C HIS A 14 0.80 17.57 -4.75
N LEU A 15 1.09 16.49 -4.04
CA LEU A 15 2.36 16.29 -3.37
C LEU A 15 3.12 15.17 -4.08
N TYR A 16 4.43 15.39 -4.25
CA TYR A 16 5.32 14.44 -4.89
C TYR A 16 6.67 14.44 -4.18
N ALA A 17 7.18 13.25 -3.92
CA ALA A 17 8.54 13.03 -3.46
C ALA A 17 9.15 11.86 -4.24
N GLN A 18 10.44 11.97 -4.51
CA GLN A 18 11.21 10.90 -5.15
C GLN A 18 12.59 10.83 -4.53
N ARG A 19 13.09 9.61 -4.38
CA ARG A 19 14.47 9.33 -4.06
C ARG A 19 15.02 8.35 -5.08
N ILE A 20 16.15 8.69 -5.67
CA ILE A 20 16.91 7.82 -6.58
C ILE A 20 18.31 7.72 -6.01
N ASP A 21 18.75 6.51 -5.70
CA ASP A 21 20.05 6.22 -5.10
C ASP A 21 20.69 5.07 -5.88
N LEU A 22 21.24 5.42 -7.04
CA LEU A 22 21.81 4.46 -8.00
C LEU A 22 22.98 3.64 -7.42
N PRO A 23 23.92 4.22 -6.63
CA PRO A 23 25.00 3.43 -6.03
C PRO A 23 24.49 2.32 -5.11
N ASN A 24 23.37 2.56 -4.42
CA ASN A 24 22.72 1.60 -3.56
C ASN A 24 21.63 0.79 -4.29
N HIS A 25 21.51 0.91 -5.62
CA HIS A 25 20.55 0.16 -6.43
C HIS A 25 19.09 0.29 -5.95
N VAL A 26 18.71 1.44 -5.41
CA VAL A 26 17.36 1.68 -4.90
C VAL A 26 16.76 2.97 -5.47
N ALA A 27 15.47 2.91 -5.78
CA ALA A 27 14.68 4.06 -6.17
C ALA A 27 13.28 3.95 -5.56
N GLY A 28 12.64 5.09 -5.37
CA GLY A 28 11.25 5.12 -4.92
C GLY A 28 10.62 6.49 -5.09
N SER A 29 9.31 6.50 -5.14
CA SER A 29 8.50 7.71 -5.23
C SER A 29 7.21 7.57 -4.44
N TRP A 30 6.68 8.72 -4.06
CA TRP A 30 5.38 8.84 -3.42
C TRP A 30 4.66 10.04 -4.04
N TYR A 31 3.37 9.83 -4.33
CA TYR A 31 2.49 10.82 -4.94
C TYR A 31 1.11 10.78 -4.28
N SER A 32 0.63 11.95 -3.88
CA SER A 32 -0.71 12.12 -3.31
C SER A 32 -1.43 13.34 -3.88
N THR A 33 -2.75 13.27 -3.85
CA THR A 33 -3.65 14.31 -4.34
C THR A 33 -4.68 14.62 -3.26
N HIS A 34 -4.86 15.92 -2.98
CA HIS A 34 -5.83 16.42 -2.02
C HIS A 34 -6.74 17.44 -2.69
N GLU A 35 -8.04 17.18 -2.67
CA GLU A 35 -9.06 18.10 -3.17
C GLU A 35 -9.59 18.91 -1.98
N VAL A 36 -9.53 20.23 -2.08
CA VAL A 36 -10.00 21.16 -1.05
C VAL A 36 -11.14 21.99 -1.63
N GLN A 37 -12.34 21.77 -1.11
CA GLN A 37 -13.55 22.50 -1.49
C GLN A 37 -13.89 23.53 -0.42
N PHE A 38 -13.79 24.81 -0.77
CA PHE A 38 -14.12 25.89 0.15
C PHE A 38 -15.64 26.12 0.17
N THR A 39 -16.26 25.94 1.34
CA THR A 39 -17.69 26.22 1.55
C THR A 39 -17.91 27.65 2.06
N SER A 40 -16.92 28.19 2.77
CA SER A 40 -16.86 29.59 3.22
C SER A 40 -15.40 30.06 3.39
N PRO A 41 -15.13 31.36 3.60
CA PRO A 41 -13.78 31.85 3.92
C PRO A 41 -13.17 31.27 5.21
N LYS A 42 -13.97 30.58 6.03
CA LYS A 42 -13.60 30.02 7.33
C LYS A 42 -13.76 28.50 7.40
N GLU A 43 -14.18 27.87 6.31
CA GLU A 43 -14.51 26.45 6.28
C GLU A 43 -14.19 25.83 4.92
N ALA A 44 -13.54 24.67 4.95
CA ALA A 44 -13.26 23.87 3.78
C ALA A 44 -13.47 22.38 4.06
N SER A 45 -13.96 21.66 3.06
CA SER A 45 -13.96 20.20 3.03
C SER A 45 -12.71 19.73 2.29
N ILE A 46 -11.91 18.89 2.93
CA ILE A 46 -10.71 18.32 2.32
C ILE A 46 -10.97 16.85 2.09
N THR A 47 -10.66 16.39 0.89
CA THR A 47 -10.65 14.99 0.51
C THR A 47 -9.24 14.61 0.14
N SER A 48 -8.68 13.63 0.85
CA SER A 48 -7.32 13.14 0.59
C SER A 48 -7.33 11.79 -0.11
N GLN A 49 -6.43 11.64 -1.07
CA GLN A 49 -6.14 10.39 -1.75
C GLN A 49 -4.64 10.25 -2.00
N ILE A 50 -4.01 9.37 -1.24
CA ILE A 50 -2.67 8.89 -1.58
C ILE A 50 -2.81 7.96 -2.76
N THR A 51 -2.18 8.37 -3.85
CA THR A 51 -2.50 7.83 -5.17
C THR A 51 -1.50 6.77 -5.58
N HIS A 52 -0.22 6.98 -5.24
CA HIS A 52 0.84 6.06 -5.62
C HIS A 52 2.00 6.08 -4.64
N VAL A 53 2.43 4.91 -4.20
CA VAL A 53 3.74 4.69 -3.56
C VAL A 53 4.45 3.61 -4.37
N TRP A 54 5.69 3.88 -4.74
CA TRP A 54 6.51 2.97 -5.53
C TRP A 54 7.90 2.86 -4.92
N ALA A 55 8.43 1.65 -4.87
CA ALA A 55 9.81 1.40 -4.53
C ALA A 55 10.37 0.28 -5.41
N HIS A 56 11.66 0.37 -5.70
CA HIS A 56 12.39 -0.57 -6.53
C HIS A 56 13.77 -0.76 -5.94
N ALA A 57 14.11 -2.02 -5.66
CA ALA A 57 15.45 -2.44 -5.27
C ALA A 57 15.97 -3.43 -6.32
N MET A 58 17.20 -3.18 -6.79
CA MET A 58 17.82 -3.95 -7.87
C MET A 58 19.21 -4.52 -7.54
N GLU A 59 19.56 -4.58 -6.25
CA GLU A 59 20.78 -5.27 -5.80
C GLU A 59 20.53 -6.79 -5.80
N ASP A 60 21.31 -7.53 -6.58
CA ASP A 60 21.25 -9.01 -6.74
C ASP A 60 19.90 -9.61 -7.21
N SER A 61 18.89 -8.79 -7.47
CA SER A 61 17.58 -9.20 -7.98
C SER A 61 16.79 -8.01 -8.53
N ASN A 62 15.49 -8.18 -8.80
CA ASN A 62 14.58 -7.09 -9.20
C ASN A 62 13.31 -7.17 -8.34
N ILE A 63 13.31 -6.42 -7.23
CA ILE A 63 12.18 -6.39 -6.29
C ILE A 63 11.48 -5.04 -6.43
N GLN A 64 10.19 -5.09 -6.75
CA GLN A 64 9.36 -3.90 -6.90
C GLN A 64 8.21 -3.95 -5.91
N PHE A 65 7.97 -2.82 -5.29
CA PHE A 65 6.81 -2.55 -4.47
C PHE A 65 5.99 -1.46 -5.13
N GLU A 66 4.69 -1.71 -5.29
CA GLU A 66 3.77 -0.74 -5.84
C GLU A 66 2.47 -0.77 -5.06
N LEU A 67 2.12 0.37 -4.48
CA LEU A 67 0.81 0.65 -3.92
C LEU A 67 0.13 1.66 -4.84
N LYS A 68 -0.82 1.19 -5.63
CA LYS A 68 -1.69 2.04 -6.45
C LYS A 68 -3.09 2.03 -5.89
N HIS A 69 -3.70 3.21 -5.84
CA HIS A 69 -5.13 3.30 -5.60
C HIS A 69 -5.89 3.15 -6.92
N LYS A 70 -6.66 2.08 -7.10
CA LYS A 70 -7.67 2.02 -8.17
C LYS A 70 -8.97 2.63 -7.66
N LYS A 71 -9.55 3.53 -8.45
CA LYS A 71 -10.91 4.00 -8.24
C LYS A 71 -11.81 2.75 -8.34
N GLY A 72 -12.59 2.45 -7.32
CA GLY A 72 -13.39 1.22 -7.30
C GLY A 72 -14.44 1.23 -8.41
N ASP A 73 -14.37 0.26 -9.32
CA ASP A 73 -15.34 0.02 -10.41
C ASP A 73 -16.62 -0.65 -9.88
N GLY A 74 -17.00 -0.39 -8.62
CA GLY A 74 -18.09 -1.10 -7.92
C GLY A 74 -17.77 -2.53 -7.48
N SER A 75 -16.62 -3.10 -7.88
CA SER A 75 -16.19 -4.44 -7.47
C SER A 75 -15.23 -4.39 -6.28
N GLY A 76 -15.77 -4.22 -5.08
CA GLY A 76 -15.29 -4.73 -3.78
C GLY A 76 -13.80 -4.91 -3.42
N GLU A 77 -12.82 -4.32 -4.12
CA GLU A 77 -11.39 -4.52 -3.86
C GLU A 77 -10.76 -3.26 -3.28
N THR A 78 -10.47 -3.36 -1.98
CA THR A 78 -9.53 -2.61 -1.13
C THR A 78 -9.09 -1.22 -1.61
N THR A 79 -10.08 -0.35 -1.79
CA THR A 79 -9.93 1.11 -1.86
C THR A 79 -9.13 1.59 -0.64
N ALA A 80 -8.00 2.27 -0.83
CA ALA A 80 -7.43 3.09 0.22
C ALA A 80 -8.50 4.12 0.63
N PRO A 81 -8.69 4.39 1.93
CA PRO A 81 -9.81 5.16 2.42
C PRO A 81 -9.66 6.57 1.88
N LYS A 82 -10.48 6.90 0.87
CA LYS A 82 -10.79 8.28 0.53
C LYS A 82 -11.31 8.92 1.79
N THR A 83 -10.49 9.76 2.41
CA THR A 83 -10.77 10.34 3.72
C THR A 83 -11.21 11.78 3.47
N THR A 84 -12.42 12.07 3.92
CA THR A 84 -12.97 13.43 3.86
C THR A 84 -13.07 13.97 5.27
N ALA A 85 -12.56 15.19 5.48
CA ALA A 85 -12.72 15.91 6.73
C ALA A 85 -13.12 17.36 6.46
N THR A 86 -13.96 17.89 7.33
CA THR A 86 -14.28 19.32 7.36
C THR A 86 -13.32 20.02 8.30
N VAL A 87 -12.71 21.09 7.81
CA VAL A 87 -11.72 21.88 8.55
C VAL A 87 -12.21 23.31 8.66
N THR A 88 -12.12 23.87 9.86
CA THR A 88 -12.55 25.25 10.16
C THR A 88 -11.38 26.10 10.64
N GLY A 89 -11.47 27.41 10.42
CA GLY A 89 -10.48 28.38 10.87
C GLY A 89 -11.11 29.75 11.14
N SER A 90 -10.65 30.41 12.20
CA SER A 90 -11.16 31.74 12.58
C SER A 90 -10.83 32.83 11.54
N THR A 91 -9.70 32.66 10.85
CA THR A 91 -9.23 33.49 9.73
C THR A 91 -8.76 32.60 8.57
N ALA A 92 -8.61 33.16 7.37
CA ALA A 92 -8.10 32.43 6.20
C ALA A 92 -6.71 31.83 6.44
N ALA A 93 -5.82 32.54 7.15
CA ALA A 93 -4.49 32.06 7.50
C ALA A 93 -4.53 30.88 8.48
N VAL A 94 -5.46 30.90 9.45
CA VAL A 94 -5.67 29.78 10.37
C VAL A 94 -6.26 28.58 9.63
N LEU A 95 -7.24 28.79 8.74
CA LEU A 95 -7.81 27.74 7.91
C LEU A 95 -6.73 27.06 7.05
N ALA A 96 -5.86 27.82 6.40
CA ALA A 96 -4.76 27.28 5.61
C ALA A 96 -3.81 26.40 6.45
N LYS A 97 -3.46 26.83 7.67
CA LYS A 97 -2.64 26.03 8.59
C LYS A 97 -3.35 24.73 9.00
N SER A 98 -4.65 24.80 9.29
CA SER A 98 -5.44 23.62 9.64
C SER A 98 -5.54 22.63 8.47
N ILE A 99 -5.65 23.12 7.23
CA ILE A 99 -5.61 22.27 6.01
C ILE A 99 -4.29 21.52 5.91
N VAL A 100 -3.16 22.24 6.05
CA VAL A 100 -1.83 21.63 5.99
C VAL A 100 -1.62 20.61 7.12
N ALA A 101 -2.03 20.93 8.35
CA ALA A 101 -1.95 20.02 9.48
C ALA A 101 -2.77 18.74 9.23
N GLN A 102 -3.98 18.87 8.69
CA GLN A 102 -4.83 17.73 8.37
C GLN A 102 -4.21 16.82 7.31
N ILE A 103 -3.64 17.41 6.25
CA ILE A 103 -2.93 16.66 5.21
C ILE A 103 -1.74 15.91 5.83
N HIS A 104 -0.94 16.58 6.67
CA HIS A 104 0.21 15.96 7.33
C HIS A 104 -0.18 14.75 8.18
N THR A 105 -1.23 14.85 8.99
CA THR A 105 -1.75 13.73 9.80
C THR A 105 -2.18 12.54 8.93
N TRP A 106 -2.81 12.79 7.78
CA TRP A 106 -3.20 11.70 6.88
C TRP A 106 -2.00 11.04 6.19
N GLU A 107 -1.01 11.82 5.80
CA GLU A 107 0.18 11.30 5.12
C GLU A 107 1.07 10.50 6.07
N VAL A 108 1.43 11.08 7.21
CA VAL A 108 2.37 10.48 8.16
C VAL A 108 1.68 9.39 8.98
N ASP A 109 0.68 9.76 9.78
CA ASP A 109 0.14 8.86 10.80
C ASP A 109 -0.68 7.73 10.19
N GLN A 110 -1.49 8.03 9.17
CA GLN A 110 -2.47 7.06 8.65
C GLN A 110 -1.94 6.19 7.51
N CYS A 111 -1.04 6.70 6.67
CA CYS A 111 -0.61 5.96 5.47
C CYS A 111 0.84 5.52 5.49
N LEU A 112 1.79 6.45 5.60
CA LEU A 112 3.20 6.10 5.50
C LEU A 112 3.64 5.23 6.67
N GLU A 113 3.31 5.61 7.91
CA GLU A 113 3.76 4.86 9.07
C GLU A 113 2.87 3.65 9.34
N THR A 114 1.58 3.87 9.62
CA THR A 114 0.72 2.78 10.10
C THR A 114 0.44 1.71 9.04
N ARG A 115 0.17 2.09 7.78
CA ARG A 115 -0.22 1.11 6.75
C ARG A 115 0.98 0.37 6.17
N MET A 116 2.09 1.05 5.91
CA MET A 116 3.30 0.36 5.45
C MET A 116 3.87 -0.52 6.55
N ALA A 117 3.95 -0.06 7.81
CA ALA A 117 4.40 -0.91 8.92
C ALA A 117 3.57 -2.19 9.01
N ARG A 118 2.23 -2.08 9.02
CA ARG A 118 1.35 -3.26 9.06
C ARG A 118 1.53 -4.19 7.87
N LEU A 119 1.78 -3.66 6.66
CA LEU A 119 2.02 -4.51 5.49
C LEU A 119 3.30 -5.34 5.70
N TYR A 120 4.39 -4.70 6.11
CA TYR A 120 5.67 -5.38 6.32
C TYR A 120 5.67 -6.31 7.53
N GLU A 121 4.88 -6.02 8.57
CA GLU A 121 4.69 -6.93 9.71
C GLU A 121 3.93 -8.21 9.33
N ASN A 122 2.91 -8.10 8.47
CA ASN A 122 2.08 -9.25 8.07
C ASN A 122 2.65 -10.04 6.88
N CYS A 123 3.48 -9.42 6.04
CA CYS A 123 4.05 -10.04 4.85
C CYS A 123 4.81 -11.36 5.12
N PRO A 124 5.63 -11.48 6.19
CA PRO A 124 6.33 -12.72 6.51
C PRO A 124 5.41 -13.93 6.68
N ASP A 125 4.21 -13.75 7.23
CA ASP A 125 3.28 -14.85 7.43
C ASP A 125 2.65 -15.31 6.11
N MET A 126 2.28 -14.37 5.24
CA MET A 126 1.85 -14.68 3.86
C MET A 126 2.95 -15.40 3.08
N LEU A 127 4.21 -14.99 3.21
CA LEU A 127 5.34 -15.65 2.54
C LEU A 127 5.58 -17.08 3.06
N LYS A 128 5.33 -17.34 4.35
CA LYS A 128 5.43 -18.69 4.93
C LYS A 128 4.37 -19.65 4.39
N GLU A 129 3.19 -19.14 4.03
CA GLU A 129 2.14 -19.94 3.39
C GLU A 129 2.57 -20.39 1.99
N LEU A 130 3.24 -19.53 1.22
CA LEU A 130 3.80 -19.89 -0.08
C LEU A 130 4.93 -20.91 0.04
N ARG A 131 5.87 -20.68 0.96
CA ARG A 131 6.97 -21.60 1.21
C ARG A 131 7.43 -21.52 2.66
N ARG A 132 7.32 -22.64 3.36
CA ARG A 132 7.89 -22.78 4.70
C ARG A 132 9.42 -22.72 4.64
N ILE A 133 10.01 -22.04 5.62
CA ILE A 133 11.48 -22.00 5.81
C ILE A 133 12.02 -23.40 6.11
N MET A 134 11.24 -24.20 6.85
CA MET A 134 11.56 -25.58 7.20
C MET A 134 10.33 -26.48 6.99
N PRO A 135 10.52 -27.78 6.70
CA PRO A 135 9.44 -28.76 6.73
C PRO A 135 8.68 -28.76 8.06
N ILE A 136 7.46 -29.29 8.06
CA ILE A 136 6.61 -29.38 9.27
C ILE A 136 7.33 -30.11 10.41
N THR A 137 8.16 -31.10 10.08
CA THR A 137 8.99 -31.88 11.01
C THR A 137 10.07 -31.05 11.72
N ARG A 138 10.31 -29.80 11.28
CA ARG A 138 11.39 -28.92 11.76
C ARG A 138 12.78 -29.55 11.61
N THR A 139 12.95 -30.41 10.62
CA THR A 139 14.22 -31.02 10.25
C THR A 139 14.44 -30.86 8.75
N ARG A 140 15.70 -30.75 8.32
CA ARG A 140 16.03 -30.74 6.89
C ARG A 140 15.59 -32.06 6.27
N MET A 141 15.10 -32.01 5.03
CA MET A 141 14.71 -33.22 4.30
C MET A 141 15.91 -34.16 4.19
N ASN A 142 15.70 -35.40 4.61
CA ASN A 142 16.67 -36.46 4.35
C ASN A 142 16.40 -37.06 2.96
N TRP A 143 17.16 -36.63 1.97
CA TRP A 143 17.01 -37.07 0.59
C TRP A 143 17.18 -38.58 0.42
N SER A 144 18.07 -39.23 1.16
CA SER A 144 18.30 -40.67 1.01
C SER A 144 17.07 -41.51 1.38
N LEU A 145 16.38 -41.13 2.46
CA LEU A 145 15.16 -41.80 2.92
C LEU A 145 13.98 -41.50 1.98
N ALA A 146 13.85 -40.26 1.52
CA ALA A 146 12.78 -39.84 0.61
C ALA A 146 12.90 -40.53 -0.76
N THR A 147 14.11 -40.59 -1.35
CA THR A 147 14.35 -41.29 -2.61
C THR A 147 14.03 -42.78 -2.49
N HIS A 148 14.36 -43.41 -1.36
CA HIS A 148 14.04 -44.81 -1.13
C HIS A 148 12.52 -45.05 -1.02
N GLN A 149 11.78 -44.17 -0.34
CA GLN A 149 10.31 -44.27 -0.22
C GLN A 149 9.60 -44.08 -1.56
N VAL A 150 10.04 -43.11 -2.37
CA VAL A 150 9.48 -42.88 -3.73
C VAL A 150 9.77 -44.08 -4.63
N ALA A 151 10.99 -44.63 -4.58
CA ALA A 151 11.35 -45.81 -5.37
C ALA A 151 10.54 -47.06 -4.95
N GLN A 152 10.28 -47.23 -3.66
CA GLN A 152 9.40 -48.30 -3.17
C GLN A 152 7.95 -48.11 -3.62
N GLN A 153 7.40 -46.89 -3.54
CA GLN A 153 6.06 -46.59 -4.05
C GLN A 153 5.95 -46.84 -5.56
N MET A 154 6.91 -46.39 -6.36
CA MET A 154 6.91 -46.64 -7.80
C MET A 154 6.95 -48.14 -8.13
N LYS A 155 7.76 -48.93 -7.40
CA LYS A 155 7.78 -50.40 -7.56
C LYS A 155 6.46 -51.04 -7.16
N ALA A 156 5.84 -50.58 -6.07
CA ALA A 156 4.54 -51.08 -5.63
C ALA A 156 3.45 -50.78 -6.67
N THR A 157 3.39 -49.55 -7.19
CA THR A 157 2.43 -49.13 -8.23
C THR A 157 2.65 -49.89 -9.55
N ALA A 158 3.90 -50.14 -9.94
CA ALA A 158 4.22 -50.92 -11.14
C ALA A 158 3.80 -52.39 -11.00
N ASN A 159 3.91 -52.97 -9.81
CA ASN A 159 3.50 -54.35 -9.54
C ASN A 159 1.98 -54.49 -9.44
N SER A 160 1.26 -53.49 -8.93
CA SER A 160 -0.22 -53.48 -8.92
C SER A 160 -0.85 -53.18 -10.29
N ALA A 161 -0.08 -52.64 -11.24
CA ALA A 161 -0.51 -52.35 -12.60
C ALA A 161 -0.24 -53.50 -13.60
N LYS A 162 0.38 -54.60 -13.15
CA LYS A 162 0.48 -55.81 -13.95
C LYS A 162 -0.86 -56.58 -13.85
N PRO A 163 -1.52 -56.89 -14.98
CA PRO A 163 -2.79 -57.62 -15.00
C PRO A 163 -2.64 -59.05 -14.47
#